data_AF-A0A0F7JSH0-F1
#
_entry.id   AF-A0A0F7JSH0-F1
#
_cell.length_a   1.000
_cell.length_b   1.000
_cell.length_c   1.000
_cell.angle_alpha   90.00
_cell.angle_beta   90.00
_cell.angle_gamma   90.00
#
_symmetry.space_group_name_H-M   'P 1'
#
loop_
_entity.id
_entity.type
_entity.pdbx_description
1 polymer ?
#
loop_
_entity_poly.entity_id
_entity_poly.type
_entity_poly.pdbx_seq_one_letter_code
_entity_poly.pdbx_strand_id
1 'polypeptide(L)'
;MENSTNGIRGDSRLIISFERHHRIERYYPDGRWHSTLPFPSLLGQSDYRPKNNRGLEAVTLHPEYGILTGPETPRRHHAPYLINTSGRTWQYRFQEAAGALVGLEALPNGDLILLERAYTSIFAPWVITLNRVRAADLATATTVPIELIARFDSGQGWLTQNIEGLTRHQGSHFFMVSDDGNMPWAQTQLIYFRLLSE
;
A
#
# COMPACT_ATOMS: atom_id res chain seq x y z
N MET A 1 7.11 -9.81 0.83
CA MET A 1 7.62 -11.12 0.37
C MET A 1 7.59 -12.08 1.55
N GLU A 2 7.10 -13.31 1.39
CA GLU A 2 7.15 -14.35 2.44
C GLU A 2 8.48 -15.12 2.36
N ASN A 3 8.97 -15.59 3.51
CA ASN A 3 10.18 -16.44 3.61
C ASN A 3 11.43 -15.84 2.92
N SER A 4 11.52 -14.51 2.79
CA SER A 4 12.67 -13.87 2.16
C SER A 4 13.89 -13.77 3.07
N THR A 5 13.71 -13.97 4.38
CA THR A 5 14.74 -13.75 5.42
C THR A 5 14.95 -14.95 6.33
N ASN A 6 14.31 -16.11 6.08
CA ASN A 6 14.42 -17.29 6.93
C ASN A 6 15.67 -18.15 6.68
N GLY A 7 16.50 -17.79 5.70
CA GLY A 7 17.73 -18.50 5.35
C GLY A 7 17.53 -19.78 4.52
N ILE A 8 16.30 -20.12 4.14
CA ILE A 8 16.00 -21.31 3.34
C ILE A 8 15.98 -20.92 1.86
N ARG A 9 16.83 -21.56 1.05
CA ARG A 9 16.89 -21.26 -0.38
C ARG A 9 15.70 -21.86 -1.11
N GLY A 10 14.95 -21.03 -1.84
CA GLY A 10 13.91 -21.47 -2.78
C GLY A 10 12.49 -21.54 -2.20
N ASP A 11 12.30 -21.26 -0.92
CA ASP A 11 10.98 -21.24 -0.29
C ASP A 11 10.36 -19.82 -0.21
N SER A 12 11.09 -18.78 -0.63
CA SER A 12 10.58 -17.42 -0.75
C SER A 12 9.38 -17.35 -1.70
N ARG A 13 8.40 -16.51 -1.37
CA ARG A 13 7.20 -16.30 -2.20
C ARG A 13 6.89 -14.81 -2.35
N LEU A 14 6.53 -14.43 -3.58
CA LEU A 14 5.95 -13.12 -3.88
C LEU A 14 4.47 -13.15 -3.52
N ILE A 15 3.99 -12.08 -2.89
CA ILE A 15 2.56 -11.84 -2.66
C ILE A 15 2.14 -10.71 -3.58
N ILE A 16 1.17 -10.95 -4.44
CA ILE A 16 0.72 -9.99 -5.46
C ILE A 16 -0.79 -9.79 -5.34
N SER A 17 -1.22 -8.54 -5.17
CA SER A 17 -2.61 -8.13 -5.30
C SER A 17 -2.92 -7.77 -6.75
N PHE A 18 -4.14 -8.08 -7.20
CA PHE A 18 -4.61 -7.74 -8.53
C PHE A 18 -5.85 -6.86 -8.48
N GLU A 19 -5.83 -5.80 -9.27
CA GLU A 19 -6.83 -4.74 -9.26
C GLU A 19 -8.15 -5.08 -9.98
N ARG A 20 -8.11 -5.83 -11.09
CA ARG A 20 -9.32 -6.04 -11.92
C ARG A 20 -10.10 -7.27 -11.46
N HIS A 21 -9.43 -8.42 -11.49
CA HIS A 21 -9.92 -9.66 -10.90
C HIS A 21 -9.40 -9.74 -9.46
N HIS A 22 -10.04 -8.99 -8.56
CA HIS A 22 -9.64 -8.81 -7.16
C HIS A 22 -9.28 -10.14 -6.52
N ARG A 23 -7.99 -10.34 -6.30
CA ARG A 23 -7.43 -11.53 -5.65
C ARG A 23 -6.03 -11.22 -5.18
N ILE A 24 -5.56 -12.04 -4.25
CA ILE A 24 -4.17 -12.03 -3.82
C ILE A 24 -3.61 -13.41 -4.15
N GLU A 25 -2.45 -13.45 -4.78
CA GLU A 25 -1.82 -14.70 -5.20
C GLU A 25 -0.39 -14.79 -4.72
N ARG A 26 0.05 -16.02 -4.54
CA ARG A 26 1.43 -16.37 -4.33
C ARG A 26 2.08 -16.75 -5.64
N TYR A 27 3.28 -16.23 -5.84
CA TYR A 27 4.17 -16.63 -6.92
C TYR A 27 5.53 -17.05 -6.36
N TYR A 28 6.19 -17.97 -7.04
CA TYR A 28 7.62 -18.16 -6.89
C TYR A 28 8.36 -16.93 -7.44
N PRO A 29 9.60 -16.63 -6.98
CA PRO A 29 10.38 -15.51 -7.49
C PRO A 29 10.70 -15.59 -8.99
N ASP A 30 10.60 -16.77 -9.60
CA ASP A 30 10.74 -17.00 -11.05
C ASP A 30 9.45 -16.68 -11.85
N GLY A 31 8.41 -16.18 -11.19
CA GLY A 31 7.14 -15.81 -11.82
C GLY A 31 6.16 -16.97 -12.00
N ARG A 32 6.49 -18.20 -11.56
CA ARG A 32 5.52 -19.30 -11.58
C ARG A 32 4.45 -19.10 -10.52
N TRP A 33 3.19 -19.26 -10.90
CA TRP A 33 2.05 -19.24 -9.98
C TRP A 33 2.16 -20.38 -8.95
N HIS A 34 1.81 -20.10 -7.70
CA HIS A 34 1.81 -21.07 -6.62
C HIS A 34 0.39 -21.35 -6.10
N SER A 35 -0.33 -20.31 -5.67
CA SER A 35 -1.66 -20.47 -5.08
C SER A 35 -2.41 -19.15 -5.01
N THR A 36 -3.73 -19.19 -5.14
CA THR A 36 -4.61 -18.06 -4.80
C THR A 36 -4.94 -18.11 -3.31
N LEU A 37 -4.81 -16.98 -2.63
CA LEU A 37 -5.15 -16.84 -1.22
C LEU A 37 -6.65 -16.74 -1.02
N PRO A 38 -7.19 -17.22 0.14
CA PRO A 38 -8.58 -16.96 0.48
C PRO A 38 -8.80 -15.45 0.49
N PHE A 39 -9.73 -15.01 -0.35
CA PHE A 39 -10.17 -13.64 -0.38
C PHE A 39 -11.05 -13.40 0.85
N PRO A 40 -10.78 -12.38 1.68
CA PRO A 40 -11.65 -12.06 2.81
C PRO A 40 -13.10 -12.01 2.36
N SER A 41 -13.98 -12.75 3.05
CA SER A 41 -15.41 -12.79 2.73
C SER A 41 -16.02 -11.39 2.69
N LEU A 42 -15.49 -10.48 3.51
CA LEU A 42 -15.87 -9.07 3.56
C LEU A 42 -15.68 -8.35 2.21
N LEU A 43 -14.57 -8.57 1.49
CA LEU A 43 -14.34 -7.97 0.18
C LEU A 43 -15.24 -8.56 -0.93
N GLY A 44 -15.87 -9.71 -0.66
CA GLY A 44 -16.95 -10.27 -1.49
C GLY A 44 -18.30 -9.57 -1.29
N GLN A 45 -18.48 -8.84 -0.19
CA GLN A 45 -19.69 -8.04 0.08
C GLN A 45 -19.68 -6.79 -0.79
N SER A 46 -20.87 -6.34 -1.20
CA SER A 46 -21.02 -5.21 -2.14
C SER A 46 -20.27 -3.97 -1.69
N ASP A 47 -20.22 -3.70 -0.39
CA ASP A 47 -19.78 -2.44 0.19
C ASP A 47 -18.26 -2.31 0.26
N TYR A 48 -17.57 -3.43 0.33
CA TYR A 48 -16.11 -3.50 0.32
C TYR A 48 -15.56 -3.94 -1.04
N ARG A 49 -16.42 -4.43 -1.94
CA ARG A 49 -16.01 -4.79 -3.29
C ARG A 49 -15.64 -3.52 -4.08
N PRO A 50 -14.37 -3.38 -4.49
CA PRO A 50 -13.96 -2.23 -5.28
C PRO A 50 -14.64 -2.26 -6.65
N LYS A 51 -15.04 -1.08 -7.16
CA LYS A 51 -15.63 -0.96 -8.50
C LYS A 51 -14.53 -0.72 -9.52
N ASN A 52 -14.63 -1.40 -10.68
CA ASN A 52 -13.76 -1.18 -11.86
C ASN A 52 -12.25 -1.40 -11.55
N ASN A 53 -11.39 -0.76 -12.35
CA ASN A 53 -9.96 -0.57 -12.10
C ASN A 53 -9.77 0.50 -10.99
N ARG A 54 -10.23 0.23 -9.77
CA ARG A 54 -9.78 0.94 -8.54
C ARG A 54 -9.77 -0.05 -7.39
N GLY A 55 -9.11 -1.16 -7.66
CA GLY A 55 -9.14 -2.41 -6.91
C GLY A 55 -8.20 -2.44 -5.73
N LEU A 56 -7.80 -3.65 -5.33
CA LEU A 56 -6.72 -3.83 -4.37
C LEU A 56 -5.40 -3.34 -4.96
N GLU A 57 -4.93 -2.19 -4.48
CA GLU A 57 -3.67 -1.56 -4.92
C GLU A 57 -2.52 -1.87 -3.98
N ALA A 58 -2.80 -1.89 -2.69
CA ALA A 58 -1.79 -2.08 -1.67
C ALA A 58 -1.86 -3.48 -1.08
N VAL A 59 -0.71 -4.11 -0.90
CA VAL A 59 -0.57 -5.37 -0.17
C VAL A 59 0.75 -5.42 0.60
N THR A 60 0.70 -5.93 1.83
CA THR A 60 1.90 -6.17 2.64
C THR A 60 1.77 -7.45 3.47
N LEU A 61 2.90 -7.94 3.98
CA LEU A 61 2.96 -9.02 4.96
C LEU A 61 3.31 -8.43 6.33
N HIS A 62 2.32 -8.35 7.22
CA HIS A 62 2.47 -7.89 8.59
C HIS A 62 2.92 -9.04 9.52
N PRO A 63 3.85 -8.79 10.46
CA PRO A 63 4.39 -9.83 11.34
C PRO A 63 3.33 -10.49 12.23
N GLU A 64 2.31 -9.76 12.69
CA GLU A 64 1.27 -10.28 13.59
C GLU A 64 -0.04 -10.64 12.86
N TYR A 65 -0.39 -9.89 11.81
CA TYR A 65 -1.74 -9.90 11.24
C TYR A 65 -1.78 -10.60 9.87
N GLY A 66 -0.64 -11.13 9.42
CA GLY A 66 -0.50 -11.82 8.14
C GLY A 66 -0.60 -10.83 6.98
N ILE A 67 -1.28 -11.24 5.91
CA ILE A 67 -1.39 -10.40 4.71
C ILE A 67 -2.45 -9.32 4.94
N LEU A 68 -2.06 -8.06 4.77
CA LEU A 68 -2.94 -6.90 4.80
C LEU A 68 -3.04 -6.32 3.39
N THR A 69 -4.21 -5.82 3.05
CA THR A 69 -4.47 -5.16 1.78
C THR A 69 -5.48 -4.02 1.96
N GLY A 70 -5.55 -3.12 1.00
CA GLY A 70 -6.55 -2.06 0.92
C GLY A 70 -6.78 -1.64 -0.53
N PRO A 71 -7.98 -1.15 -0.87
CA PRO A 71 -8.25 -0.67 -2.21
C PRO A 71 -7.62 0.71 -2.47
N GLU A 72 -7.42 1.09 -3.75
CA GLU A 72 -6.97 2.46 -4.12
C GLU A 72 -7.85 3.51 -3.44
N THR A 73 -9.16 3.36 -3.65
CA THR A 73 -10.18 4.24 -3.12
C THR A 73 -11.33 3.39 -2.60
N PRO A 74 -11.93 3.76 -1.46
CA PRO A 74 -13.12 3.09 -0.98
C PRO A 74 -14.30 3.37 -1.91
N ARG A 75 -15.38 2.60 -1.76
CA ARG A 75 -16.64 2.95 -2.43
C ARG A 75 -17.12 4.31 -1.94
N ARG A 76 -17.85 5.02 -2.80
CA ARG A 76 -18.42 6.34 -2.49
C ARG A 76 -19.15 6.30 -1.14
N HIS A 77 -18.85 7.25 -0.26
CA HIS A 77 -19.37 7.36 1.11
C HIS A 77 -18.85 6.36 2.15
N HIS A 78 -17.88 5.51 1.80
CA HIS A 78 -17.16 4.66 2.77
C HIS A 78 -15.81 5.29 3.13
N ALA A 79 -15.38 5.07 4.37
CA ALA A 79 -14.03 5.43 4.81
C ALA A 79 -12.98 4.51 4.15
N PRO A 80 -11.75 4.99 3.90
CA PRO A 80 -10.66 4.12 3.49
C PRO A 80 -10.35 3.11 4.61
N TYR A 81 -9.89 1.94 4.22
CA TYR A 81 -9.68 0.84 5.15
C TYR A 81 -8.56 -0.09 4.70
N LEU A 82 -7.96 -0.75 5.69
CA LEU A 82 -7.09 -1.91 5.53
C LEU A 82 -7.84 -3.15 6.02
N ILE A 83 -7.60 -4.29 5.39
CA ILE A 83 -8.19 -5.57 5.75
C ILE A 83 -7.16 -6.68 5.67
N ASN A 84 -7.19 -7.62 6.61
CA ASN A 84 -6.35 -8.83 6.53
C ASN A 84 -7.11 -10.06 6.01
N THR A 85 -6.39 -11.15 5.76
CA THR A 85 -6.97 -12.41 5.25
C THR A 85 -7.98 -13.07 6.20
N SER A 86 -7.99 -12.73 7.49
CA SER A 86 -9.03 -13.20 8.45
C SER A 86 -10.27 -12.31 8.49
N GLY A 87 -10.28 -11.19 7.75
CA GLY A 87 -11.40 -10.24 7.69
C GLY A 87 -11.36 -9.14 8.76
N ARG A 88 -10.31 -9.08 9.59
CA ARG A 88 -10.10 -7.96 10.50
C ARG A 88 -9.84 -6.69 9.67
N THR A 89 -10.54 -5.61 10.03
CA THR A 89 -10.57 -4.37 9.25
C THR A 89 -10.21 -3.18 10.14
N TRP A 90 -9.45 -2.25 9.57
CA TRP A 90 -9.08 -0.98 10.20
C TRP A 90 -9.43 0.16 9.26
N GLN A 91 -10.35 1.02 9.67
CA GLN A 91 -10.67 2.25 8.96
C GLN A 91 -9.68 3.35 9.31
N TYR A 92 -9.45 4.28 8.40
CA TYR A 92 -8.64 5.47 8.64
C TYR A 92 -9.18 6.64 7.83
N ARG A 93 -8.43 7.74 7.77
CA ARG A 93 -8.72 8.87 6.88
C ARG A 93 -7.50 9.13 6.04
N PHE A 94 -7.69 9.36 4.74
CA PHE A 94 -6.60 9.84 3.90
C PHE A 94 -6.05 11.16 4.43
N GLN A 95 -4.76 11.38 4.22
CA GLN A 95 -4.12 12.63 4.58
C GLN A 95 -4.68 13.81 3.77
N GLU A 96 -4.96 13.57 2.50
CA GLU A 96 -5.51 14.54 1.56
C GLU A 96 -6.97 14.20 1.21
N ALA A 97 -7.80 15.22 0.97
CA ALA A 97 -9.24 15.04 0.73
C ALA A 97 -9.57 14.17 -0.50
N ALA A 98 -8.69 14.17 -1.51
CA ALA A 98 -8.78 13.37 -2.72
C ALA A 98 -7.69 12.28 -2.77
N GLY A 99 -7.37 11.71 -1.60
CA GLY A 99 -6.36 10.67 -1.45
C GLY A 99 -6.77 9.31 -2.01
N ALA A 100 -5.74 8.52 -2.32
CA ALA A 100 -5.78 7.16 -2.81
C ALA A 100 -4.61 6.38 -2.20
N LEU A 101 -4.85 5.15 -1.74
CA LEU A 101 -3.81 4.26 -1.22
C LEU A 101 -3.12 3.58 -2.40
N VAL A 102 -1.82 3.80 -2.57
CA VAL A 102 -1.06 3.25 -3.71
C VAL A 102 0.13 2.40 -3.26
N GLY A 103 0.42 2.33 -1.96
CA GLY A 103 1.42 1.42 -1.43
C GLY A 103 1.26 1.21 0.07
N LEU A 104 1.73 0.06 0.54
CA LEU A 104 1.64 -0.33 1.95
C LEU A 104 2.85 -1.20 2.29
N GLU A 105 3.55 -0.83 3.35
CA GLU A 105 4.73 -1.54 3.82
C GLU A 105 4.62 -1.79 5.32
N ALA A 106 4.85 -3.03 5.76
CA ALA A 106 4.83 -3.38 7.18
C ALA A 106 6.27 -3.36 7.71
N LEU A 107 6.45 -2.73 8.87
CA LEU A 107 7.74 -2.64 9.52
C LEU A 107 7.95 -3.82 10.50
N PRO A 108 9.21 -4.16 10.83
CA PRO A 108 9.50 -5.24 11.77
C PRO A 108 8.88 -5.05 13.17
N ASN A 109 8.65 -3.80 13.58
CA ASN A 109 7.99 -3.46 14.85
C ASN A 109 6.45 -3.53 14.80
N GLY A 110 5.87 -3.87 13.64
CA GLY A 110 4.42 -3.91 13.44
C GLY A 110 3.78 -2.57 13.06
N ASP A 111 4.56 -1.50 12.89
CA ASP A 111 4.00 -0.29 12.30
C ASP A 111 3.75 -0.50 10.81
N LEU A 112 2.80 0.27 10.26
CA LEU A 112 2.56 0.33 8.82
C LEU A 112 3.00 1.68 8.28
N ILE A 113 3.60 1.66 7.10
CA ILE A 113 3.81 2.84 6.26
C ILE A 113 2.83 2.77 5.10
N LEU A 114 1.99 3.79 5.00
CA LEU A 114 1.03 3.97 3.92
C LEU A 114 1.61 4.99 2.95
N LEU A 115 1.65 4.63 1.67
CA LEU A 115 1.93 5.54 0.57
C LEU A 115 0.59 5.94 -0.04
N GLU A 116 0.27 7.22 0.04
CA GLU A 116 -0.94 7.78 -0.56
C GLU A 116 -0.61 8.78 -1.66
N ARG A 117 -1.47 8.82 -2.66
CA ARG A 117 -1.44 9.75 -3.77
C ARG A 117 -2.73 10.55 -3.80
N ALA A 118 -2.65 11.85 -4.04
CA ALA A 118 -3.84 12.68 -4.20
C ALA A 118 -3.75 13.53 -5.47
N TYR A 119 -4.89 13.63 -6.17
CA TYR A 119 -5.06 14.55 -7.28
C TYR A 119 -5.64 15.87 -6.76
N THR A 120 -4.94 16.96 -7.01
CA THR A 120 -5.51 18.30 -6.92
C THR A 120 -5.84 18.77 -8.36
N SER A 121 -6.82 19.64 -8.61
CA SER A 121 -7.31 19.91 -9.99
C SER A 121 -6.42 20.87 -10.82
N ILE A 122 -6.50 20.79 -12.16
CA ILE A 122 -5.97 21.58 -13.32
C ILE A 122 -4.74 22.52 -13.19
N PHE A 123 -4.48 23.13 -12.04
CA PHE A 123 -3.15 23.54 -11.56
C PHE A 123 -2.40 22.37 -10.92
N ALA A 124 -2.86 21.15 -11.19
CA ALA A 124 -2.86 19.90 -10.44
C ALA A 124 -1.50 19.35 -9.97
N PRO A 125 -0.96 19.77 -8.82
CA PRO A 125 0.13 19.02 -8.26
C PRO A 125 -0.28 17.63 -7.80
N TRP A 126 0.63 16.69 -8.03
CA TRP A 126 0.63 15.40 -7.37
C TRP A 126 1.06 15.64 -5.94
N VAL A 127 0.22 15.21 -5.00
CA VAL A 127 0.62 15.12 -3.60
C VAL A 127 0.85 13.67 -3.27
N ILE A 128 2.07 13.35 -2.88
CA ILE A 128 2.47 12.06 -2.33
C ILE A 128 2.65 12.22 -0.83
N THR A 129 2.00 11.38 -0.03
CA THR A 129 2.20 11.36 1.41
C THR A 129 2.65 10.00 1.88
N LEU A 130 3.60 10.00 2.82
CA LEU A 130 3.95 8.84 3.63
C LEU A 130 3.34 9.02 5.00
N ASN A 131 2.49 8.08 5.40
CA ASN A 131 1.81 8.10 6.68
C ASN A 131 2.16 6.86 7.50
N ARG A 132 2.18 6.98 8.83
CA ARG A 132 2.37 5.85 9.76
C ARG A 132 1.08 5.48 10.44
N VAL A 133 0.81 4.19 10.56
CA VAL A 133 -0.11 3.64 11.57
C VAL A 133 0.73 2.85 12.58
N ARG A 134 0.52 3.10 13.88
CA ARG A 134 1.29 2.41 14.93
C ARG A 134 0.73 1.02 15.20
N ALA A 135 1.60 0.07 15.51
CA ALA A 135 1.22 -1.30 15.87
C ALA A 135 0.19 -1.34 17.02
N ALA A 136 0.35 -0.46 18.01
CA ALA A 136 -0.53 -0.36 19.17
C ALA A 136 -1.98 0.01 18.80
N ASP A 137 -2.15 0.85 17.78
CA ASP A 137 -3.48 1.26 17.30
C ASP A 137 -4.17 0.11 16.55
N LEU A 138 -3.40 -0.66 15.78
CA LEU A 138 -3.92 -1.85 15.09
C LEU A 138 -4.45 -2.90 16.10
N ALA A 139 -3.82 -3.02 17.26
CA ALA A 139 -4.23 -3.97 18.29
C ALA A 139 -5.56 -3.60 18.96
N THR A 140 -5.80 -2.31 19.16
CA THR A 140 -6.85 -1.82 20.09
C THR A 140 -8.04 -1.16 19.40
N ALA A 141 -7.90 -0.72 18.15
CA ALA A 141 -8.93 0.06 17.47
C ALA A 141 -9.39 -0.57 16.15
N THR A 142 -10.64 -0.26 15.77
CA THR A 142 -11.20 -0.51 14.44
C THR A 142 -11.08 0.70 13.52
N THR A 143 -10.84 1.88 14.10
CA THR A 143 -10.50 3.11 13.38
C THR A 143 -9.16 3.59 13.91
N VAL A 144 -8.14 3.62 13.04
CA VAL A 144 -6.77 3.94 13.43
C VAL A 144 -6.40 5.35 12.99
N PRO A 145 -5.69 6.12 13.83
CA PRO A 145 -5.09 7.37 13.40
C PRO A 145 -3.96 7.10 12.41
N ILE A 146 -3.73 8.06 11.53
CA ILE A 146 -2.53 8.12 10.70
C ILE A 146 -1.67 9.31 11.13
N GLU A 147 -0.36 9.13 11.13
CA GLU A 147 0.64 10.14 11.45
C GLU A 147 1.38 10.51 10.17
N LEU A 148 1.32 11.78 9.74
CA LEU A 148 2.04 12.24 8.55
C LEU A 148 3.55 12.24 8.80
N ILE A 149 4.29 11.48 8.00
CA ILE A 149 5.76 11.40 8.06
C ILE A 149 6.37 12.38 7.04
N ALA A 150 5.86 12.37 5.81
CA ALA A 150 6.36 13.19 4.73
C ALA A 150 5.25 13.53 3.75
N ARG A 151 5.30 14.75 3.20
CA ARG A 151 4.38 15.25 2.17
C ARG A 151 5.19 15.87 1.05
N PHE A 152 5.07 15.33 -0.15
CA PHE A 152 5.71 15.82 -1.35
C PHE A 152 4.64 16.38 -2.28
N ASP A 153 4.69 17.69 -2.48
CA ASP A 153 3.68 18.43 -3.25
C ASP A 153 4.35 19.07 -4.45
N SER A 154 4.01 18.62 -5.66
CA SER A 154 4.65 19.11 -6.87
C SER A 154 4.32 20.57 -7.17
N GLY A 155 3.32 21.15 -6.51
CA GLY A 155 2.95 22.56 -6.61
C GLY A 155 3.77 23.43 -5.67
N GLN A 156 4.47 22.81 -4.73
CA GLN A 156 5.45 23.43 -3.83
C GLN A 156 6.90 23.14 -4.26
N GLY A 157 7.11 22.78 -5.54
CA GLY A 157 8.44 22.60 -6.12
C GLY A 157 9.06 21.22 -5.91
N TRP A 158 8.34 20.25 -5.33
CA TRP A 158 8.83 18.88 -5.27
C TRP A 158 8.78 18.22 -6.65
N LEU A 159 9.89 17.62 -7.06
CA LEU A 159 9.97 16.85 -8.31
C LEU A 159 9.40 15.45 -8.10
N THR A 160 8.13 15.33 -7.73
CA THR A 160 7.44 14.05 -7.56
C THR A 160 6.47 13.79 -8.70
N GLN A 161 6.46 12.54 -9.16
CA GLN A 161 5.58 12.04 -10.23
C GLN A 161 4.51 11.09 -9.67
N ASN A 162 3.93 10.25 -10.54
CA ASN A 162 2.96 9.21 -10.18
C ASN A 162 3.60 8.09 -9.36
N ILE A 163 3.98 8.35 -8.11
CA ILE A 163 4.57 7.32 -7.21
C ILE A 163 3.50 6.29 -6.86
N GLU A 164 3.75 5.02 -7.17
CA GLU A 164 2.82 3.90 -6.96
C GLU A 164 3.49 2.66 -6.37
N GLY A 165 4.78 2.73 -6.04
CA GLY A 165 5.48 1.66 -5.35
C GLY A 165 6.21 2.17 -4.12
N LEU A 166 6.14 1.40 -3.04
CA LEU A 166 6.90 1.58 -1.81
C LEU A 166 7.43 0.22 -1.35
N THR A 167 8.70 0.14 -0.97
CA THR A 167 9.21 -1.04 -0.28
C THR A 167 10.37 -0.71 0.65
N ARG A 168 10.48 -1.45 1.77
CA ARG A 168 11.61 -1.33 2.68
C ARG A 168 12.80 -2.15 2.17
N HIS A 169 13.96 -1.51 2.06
CA HIS A 169 15.20 -2.19 1.72
C HIS A 169 15.89 -2.75 2.97
N GLN A 170 16.45 -1.88 3.83
CA GLN A 170 17.20 -2.27 5.02
C GLN A 170 17.12 -1.22 6.13
N GLY A 171 17.06 -1.67 7.39
CA GLY A 171 16.86 -0.78 8.54
C GLY A 171 15.64 0.10 8.32
N SER A 172 15.84 1.43 8.34
CA SER A 172 14.82 2.43 8.01
C SER A 172 14.97 3.04 6.60
N HIS A 173 15.60 2.34 5.66
CA HIS A 173 15.75 2.77 4.27
C HIS A 173 14.71 2.12 3.37
N PHE A 174 14.19 2.91 2.43
CA PHE A 174 13.07 2.57 1.57
C PHE A 174 13.34 3.00 0.13
N PHE A 175 12.72 2.29 -0.79
CA PHE A 175 12.56 2.71 -2.17
C PHE A 175 11.13 3.17 -2.41
N MET A 176 10.98 4.25 -3.17
CA MET A 176 9.73 4.63 -3.84
C MET A 176 9.96 4.64 -5.35
N VAL A 177 8.96 4.23 -6.12
CA VAL A 177 9.05 4.20 -7.59
C VAL A 177 7.81 4.81 -8.24
N SER A 178 8.01 5.54 -9.33
CA SER A 178 6.92 6.08 -10.16
C SER A 178 6.46 5.08 -11.22
N ASP A 179 5.15 5.05 -11.45
CA ASP A 179 4.57 4.51 -12.67
C ASP A 179 4.71 5.53 -13.82
N ASP A 180 4.71 5.03 -15.06
CA ASP A 180 4.80 5.85 -16.27
C ASP A 180 3.42 6.35 -16.76
N GLY A 181 2.32 5.91 -16.12
CA GLY A 181 0.96 6.27 -16.50
C GLY A 181 0.61 5.84 -17.92
N ASN A 182 1.30 4.82 -18.44
CA ASN A 182 1.29 4.37 -19.83
C ASN A 182 1.72 5.47 -20.83
N MET A 183 2.58 6.40 -20.41
CA MET A 183 3.18 7.44 -21.26
C MET A 183 4.62 7.07 -21.63
N PRO A 184 4.93 6.84 -22.93
CA PRO A 184 6.23 6.29 -23.34
C PRO A 184 7.42 7.25 -23.18
N TRP A 185 7.17 8.52 -22.86
CA TRP A 185 8.18 9.55 -22.58
C TRP A 185 8.33 9.86 -21.08
N ALA A 186 7.50 9.28 -20.21
CA ALA A 186 7.65 9.46 -18.77
C ALA A 186 8.87 8.64 -18.29
N GLN A 187 9.77 9.30 -17.58
CA GLN A 187 10.95 8.65 -17.01
C GLN A 187 10.60 8.08 -15.63
N THR A 188 10.78 6.77 -15.45
CA THR A 188 10.65 6.13 -14.13
C THR A 188 11.58 6.79 -13.13
N GLN A 189 11.01 7.33 -12.05
CA GLN A 189 11.74 7.88 -10.92
C GLN A 189 11.88 6.82 -9.84
N LEU A 190 13.12 6.55 -9.42
CA LEU A 190 13.43 5.73 -8.25
C LEU A 190 14.01 6.63 -7.16
N ILE A 191 13.36 6.67 -6.00
CA ILE A 191 13.77 7.48 -4.86
C ILE A 191 14.22 6.53 -3.74
N TYR A 192 15.47 6.68 -3.29
CA TYR A 192 15.98 5.98 -2.11
C TYR A 192 16.12 6.95 -0.94
N PHE A 193 15.46 6.65 0.17
CA PHE A 193 15.39 7.55 1.31
C PHE A 193 15.42 6.77 2.64
N ARG A 194 15.66 7.49 3.72
CA ARG A 194 15.65 6.96 5.08
C ARG A 194 14.57 7.66 5.89
N LEU A 195 13.75 6.88 6.61
CA LEU A 195 12.92 7.41 7.68
C LEU A 195 13.79 7.63 8.92
N LEU A 196 13.77 8.86 9.43
CA LEU A 196 14.38 9.21 10.70
C LEU A 196 13.38 8.83 11.80
N SER A 197 13.84 8.07 12.79
CA SER A 197 13.09 7.87 14.03
C SER A 197 13.11 9.18 14.82
N GLU A 198 11.94 9.69 15.19
CA GLU A 198 11.83 10.66 16.28
C GLU A 198 12.28 10.04 17.61
#